data_AF-A0A973FQ29-F1
#
_entry.id   AF-A0A973FQ29-F1
#
_cell.length_a   1.000
_cell.length_b   1.000
_cell.length_c   1.000
_cell.angle_alpha   90.00
_cell.angle_beta   90.00
_cell.angle_gamma   90.00
#
_symmetry.space_group_name_H-M   'P 1'
#
loop_
_entity.id
_entity.type
_entity.pdbx_description
1 polymer ?
#
loop_
_entity_poly.entity_id
_entity_poly.type
_entity_poly.pdbx_seq_one_letter_code
_entity_poly.pdbx_strand_id
1 'polypeptide(L)'
;FCVDLKRSTAYYLLDKLCRDGYVQEEVEREGNRPERKVYRITPIGEVRFQELLRENLSSYEPPFYAEDIGIIFEHQLAPAESVRLLQARRTAILAHRERMETLRSNLPPSHTAVIEHHLLHLDAELAWVDHLIAARTAHMALAER
;
A
#
# COMPACT_ATOMS: atom_id res chain seq x y z
N PHE A 1 0.63 0.45 6.59
CA PHE A 1 0.73 1.32 5.41
C PHE A 1 1.84 0.85 4.47
N CYS A 2 2.99 0.36 4.95
CA CYS A 2 4.03 -0.19 4.05
C CYS A 2 3.87 -1.66 3.65
N VAL A 3 3.18 -2.48 4.46
CA VAL A 3 2.94 -3.90 4.13
C VAL A 3 1.72 -4.42 4.89
N ASP A 4 0.98 -5.34 4.29
CA ASP A 4 -0.04 -6.15 4.98
C ASP A 4 0.57 -7.50 5.38
N LEU A 5 1.05 -7.59 6.63
CA LEU A 5 1.71 -8.78 7.15
C LEU A 5 0.83 -9.51 8.17
N LYS A 6 0.32 -10.68 7.77
CA LYS A 6 -0.37 -11.59 8.70
C LYS A 6 0.61 -12.19 9.70
N ARG A 7 0.15 -12.46 10.93
CA ARG A 7 1.00 -13.02 12.01
C ARG A 7 1.67 -14.34 11.61
N SER A 8 0.93 -15.24 10.96
CA SER A 8 1.47 -16.53 10.49
C SER A 8 2.62 -16.32 9.50
N THR A 9 2.45 -15.37 8.56
CA THR A 9 3.50 -14.98 7.61
C THR A 9 4.70 -14.38 8.33
N ALA A 10 4.49 -13.56 9.36
CA ALA A 10 5.58 -12.98 10.14
C ALA A 10 6.45 -14.05 10.82
N TYR A 11 5.84 -15.03 11.49
CA TYR A 11 6.59 -16.12 12.11
C TYR A 11 7.31 -17.01 11.10
N TYR A 12 6.69 -17.29 9.96
CA TYR A 12 7.33 -18.01 8.86
C TYR A 12 8.56 -17.26 8.33
N LEU A 13 8.45 -15.94 8.14
CA LEU A 13 9.57 -15.11 7.68
C LEU A 13 10.69 -15.03 8.73
N LEU A 14 10.35 -14.90 10.02
CA LEU A 14 11.33 -14.92 11.11
C LEU A 14 12.09 -16.24 11.18
N ASP A 15 11.39 -17.38 11.07
CA ASP A 15 12.02 -18.70 11.01
C ASP A 15 12.98 -18.82 9.81
N LYS A 16 12.55 -18.33 8.64
CA LYS A 16 13.41 -18.29 7.45
C LYS A 16 14.65 -17.42 7.67
N LEU A 17 14.48 -16.22 8.22
CA LEU A 17 15.61 -15.31 8.52
C LEU A 17 16.57 -15.90 9.56
N CYS A 18 16.07 -16.70 10.51
CA CYS A 18 16.91 -17.47 11.43
C CYS A 18 17.68 -18.59 10.72
N ARG A 19 17.02 -19.36 9.85
CA ARG A 19 17.68 -20.39 9.04
C ARG A 19 18.75 -19.83 8.11
N ASP A 20 18.51 -18.64 7.56
CA ASP A 20 19.43 -17.93 6.67
C ASP A 20 20.54 -17.19 7.46
N GLY A 21 20.48 -17.18 8.80
CA GLY A 21 21.50 -16.57 9.68
C GLY A 21 21.44 -15.05 9.79
N TYR A 22 20.44 -14.39 9.20
CA TYR A 22 20.25 -12.94 9.27
C TYR A 22 19.67 -12.48 10.61
N VAL A 23 18.93 -13.35 11.28
CA VAL A 23 18.34 -13.12 12.60
C VAL A 23 18.72 -14.28 13.51
N GLN A 24 18.84 -14.03 14.81
CA GLN A 24 18.98 -15.07 15.83
C GLN A 24 17.76 -15.03 16.77
N GLU A 25 17.34 -16.19 17.24
CA GLU A 25 16.28 -16.35 18.23
C GLU A 25 16.89 -16.66 19.60
N GLU A 26 16.47 -15.91 20.62
CA GLU A 26 16.77 -16.16 22.02
C GLU A 26 15.46 -16.46 22.75
N VAL A 27 15.45 -17.51 23.57
CA VAL A 27 14.30 -17.84 24.43
C VAL A 27 14.57 -17.25 25.80
N GLU A 28 13.81 -16.21 26.16
CA GLU A 28 13.85 -15.63 27.49
C GLU A 28 12.74 -16.24 28.35
N ARG A 29 13.11 -16.70 29.55
CA ARG A 29 12.17 -17.15 30.59
C ARG A 29 12.40 -16.34 31.86
N GLU A 30 11.49 -15.41 32.14
CA GLU A 30 11.51 -14.62 33.36
C GLU A 30 10.52 -15.23 34.38
N GLY A 31 11.06 -16.00 35.34
CA GLY A 31 10.29 -16.61 36.44
C GLY A 31 9.24 -17.62 35.98
N ASN A 32 7.99 -17.43 36.44
CA ASN A 32 6.86 -18.35 36.20
C ASN A 32 5.99 -17.97 34.98
N ARG A 33 6.49 -17.12 34.08
CA ARG A 33 5.80 -16.71 32.85
C ARG A 33 6.11 -17.66 31.68
N PRO A 34 5.23 -17.75 30.67
CA PRO A 34 5.49 -18.52 29.46
C PRO A 34 6.73 -17.97 28.72
N GLU A 35 7.45 -18.89 28.08
CA GLU A 35 8.66 -18.60 27.31
C GLU A 35 8.38 -17.57 26.21
N ARG A 36 9.25 -16.55 26.10
CA ARG A 36 9.16 -15.54 25.05
C ARG A 36 10.33 -15.70 24.11
N LYS A 37 10.02 -15.83 22.82
CA LYS A 37 11.00 -15.76 21.73
C LYS A 37 11.32 -14.29 21.44
N VAL A 38 12.59 -13.93 21.57
CA VAL A 38 13.15 -12.61 21.24
C VAL A 38 14.06 -12.79 20.04
N TYR A 39 13.87 -11.94 19.03
CA TYR A 39 14.65 -12.00 17.79
C TYR A 39 15.62 -10.83 17.75
N ARG A 40 16.87 -11.08 17.36
CA ARG A 40 17.90 -10.07 17.19
C ARG A 40 18.53 -10.18 15.80
N ILE A 41 18.75 -9.06 15.14
CA ILE A 41 19.50 -9.05 13.88
C ILE A 41 20.95 -9.43 14.13
N THR A 42 21.54 -10.25 13.27
CA THR A 42 22.96 -10.63 13.34
C THR A 42 23.82 -9.60 12.59
N PRO A 43 25.16 -9.59 12.76
CA PRO A 43 26.03 -8.73 11.95
C PRO A 43 25.88 -8.95 10.44
N ILE A 44 25.67 -10.20 10.00
CA ILE A 44 25.42 -10.52 8.59
C ILE A 44 24.03 -10.04 8.15
N GLY A 45 23.03 -10.18 9.03
CA GLY A 45 21.70 -9.60 8.82
C GLY A 45 21.73 -8.09 8.63
N GLU A 46 22.54 -7.38 9.41
CA GLU A 46 22.69 -5.92 9.27
C GLU A 46 23.30 -5.55 7.92
N VAL A 47 24.35 -6.25 7.47
CA VAL A 47 24.90 -6.06 6.12
C VAL A 47 23.82 -6.26 5.06
N ARG A 48 23.06 -7.36 5.15
CA ARG A 48 21.99 -7.66 4.20
C ARG A 48 20.86 -6.63 4.22
N PHE A 49 20.49 -6.14 5.39
CA PHE A 49 19.51 -5.07 5.54
C PHE A 49 19.97 -3.79 4.84
N GLN A 50 21.23 -3.40 5.04
CA GLN A 50 21.80 -2.21 4.41
C GLN A 50 21.92 -2.34 2.89
N GLU A 51 22.19 -3.54 2.37
CA GLU A 51 22.12 -3.83 0.92
C GLU A 51 20.70 -3.61 0.39
N LEU A 52 19.71 -4.29 0.98
CA LEU A 52 18.31 -4.21 0.58
C LEU A 52 17.77 -2.78 0.66
N LEU A 53 18.17 -2.01 1.68
CA LEU A 53 17.79 -0.61 1.82
C LEU A 53 18.31 0.24 0.65
N ARG A 54 19.59 0.08 0.28
CA ARG A 54 20.18 0.81 -0.84
C ARG A 54 19.61 0.37 -2.18
N GLU A 55 19.39 -0.93 -2.37
CA GLU A 55 18.72 -1.48 -3.54
C GLU A 55 17.33 -0.84 -3.68
N ASN A 56 16.51 -0.87 -2.62
CA ASN A 56 15.17 -0.30 -2.65
C ASN A 56 15.16 1.20 -2.97
N LEU A 57 16.06 1.99 -2.35
CA LEU A 57 16.16 3.43 -2.59
C LEU A 57 16.69 3.81 -3.99
N SER A 58 17.45 2.93 -4.63
CA SER A 58 18.06 3.18 -5.95
C SER A 58 17.30 2.54 -7.11
N SER A 59 16.41 1.60 -6.83
CA SER A 59 15.58 0.94 -7.82
C SER A 59 14.25 1.67 -8.05
N TYR A 60 13.74 1.58 -9.27
CA TYR A 60 12.35 1.92 -9.58
C TYR A 60 11.68 0.69 -10.20
N GLU A 61 10.59 0.26 -9.57
CA GLU A 61 9.70 -0.75 -10.12
C GLU A 61 8.35 -0.08 -10.43
N PRO A 62 7.90 -0.07 -11.70
CA PRO A 62 6.61 0.51 -12.03
C PRO A 62 5.48 -0.16 -11.24
N PRO A 63 4.55 0.61 -10.65
CA PRO A 63 3.39 0.02 -10.01
C PRO A 63 2.52 -0.74 -11.04
N PHE A 64 1.88 -1.81 -10.56
CA PHE A 64 0.91 -2.56 -11.34
C PHE A 64 -0.51 -2.04 -11.07
N TYR A 65 -1.17 -1.54 -12.11
CA TYR A 65 -2.54 -0.97 -12.04
C TYR A 65 -3.58 -2.03 -12.43
N ALA A 66 -3.96 -2.89 -11.48
CA ALA A 66 -4.91 -3.97 -11.73
C ALA A 66 -6.30 -3.46 -12.15
N GLU A 67 -6.67 -2.28 -11.66
CA GLU A 67 -7.93 -1.58 -11.93
C GLU A 67 -8.18 -1.22 -13.40
N ASP A 68 -7.12 -1.12 -14.22
CA ASP A 68 -7.23 -0.73 -15.62
C ASP A 68 -8.07 -1.73 -16.41
N ILE A 69 -8.15 -2.98 -15.93
CA ILE A 69 -9.02 -4.00 -16.49
C ILE A 69 -10.49 -3.56 -16.49
N GLY A 70 -10.94 -2.88 -15.43
CA GLY A 70 -12.31 -2.37 -15.31
C GLY A 70 -12.59 -1.26 -16.32
N ILE A 71 -11.59 -0.42 -16.60
CA ILE A 71 -11.69 0.66 -17.59
C ILE A 71 -11.74 0.09 -19.01
N ILE A 72 -10.89 -0.91 -19.33
CA ILE A 72 -10.89 -1.57 -20.64
C ILE A 72 -12.27 -2.15 -20.96
N PHE A 73 -12.92 -2.77 -19.98
CA PHE A 73 -14.23 -3.41 -20.14
C PHE A 73 -15.43 -2.53 -19.80
N GLU A 74 -15.24 -1.23 -19.51
CA GLU A 74 -16.35 -0.35 -19.07
C GLU A 74 -17.47 -0.24 -20.11
N HIS A 75 -17.14 -0.41 -21.39
CA HIS A 75 -18.06 -0.38 -22.53
C HIS A 75 -19.14 -1.48 -22.50
N GLN A 76 -18.97 -2.49 -21.65
CA GLN A 76 -19.98 -3.54 -21.42
C GLN A 76 -21.13 -3.08 -20.51
N LEU A 77 -20.99 -1.91 -19.86
CA LEU A 77 -21.99 -1.32 -18.98
C LEU A 77 -22.77 -0.21 -19.69
N ALA A 78 -23.97 0.08 -19.19
CA ALA A 78 -24.65 1.30 -19.59
C ALA A 78 -23.81 2.53 -19.20
N PRO A 79 -23.71 3.58 -20.05
CA PRO A 79 -22.89 4.75 -19.75
C PRO A 79 -23.20 5.40 -18.39
N ALA A 80 -24.47 5.52 -18.03
CA ALA A 80 -24.91 6.05 -16.74
C ALA A 80 -24.45 5.19 -15.55
N GLU A 81 -24.39 3.87 -15.74
CA GLU A 81 -23.89 2.95 -14.72
C GLU A 81 -22.38 3.09 -14.53
N SER A 82 -21.60 3.19 -15.62
CA SER A 82 -20.15 3.44 -15.55
C SER A 82 -19.85 4.72 -14.76
N VAL A 83 -20.52 5.85 -15.10
CA VAL A 83 -20.34 7.12 -14.38
C VAL A 83 -20.66 6.98 -12.88
N ARG A 84 -21.76 6.30 -12.53
CA ARG A 84 -22.13 6.06 -11.13
C ARG A 84 -21.08 5.24 -10.38
N LEU A 85 -20.51 4.21 -11.01
CA LEU A 85 -19.46 3.39 -10.41
C LEU A 85 -18.15 4.17 -10.24
N LEU A 86 -17.77 5.00 -11.21
CA LEU A 86 -16.61 5.89 -11.11
C LEU A 86 -16.79 6.92 -9.97
N GLN A 87 -18.00 7.47 -9.78
CA GLN A 87 -18.31 8.35 -8.64
C GLN A 87 -18.20 7.63 -7.28
N ALA A 88 -18.62 6.36 -7.22
CA ALA A 88 -18.43 5.55 -6.02
C ALA A 88 -16.94 5.30 -5.74
N ARG A 89 -16.15 4.99 -6.78
CA ARG A 89 -14.69 4.85 -6.69
C ARG A 89 -14.05 6.14 -6.16
N ARG A 90 -14.39 7.30 -6.73
CA ARG A 90 -13.93 8.62 -6.27
C ARG A 90 -14.19 8.83 -4.77
N THR A 91 -15.41 8.51 -4.32
CA THR A 91 -15.81 8.64 -2.91
C THR A 91 -14.95 7.75 -2.00
N ALA A 92 -14.67 6.51 -2.42
CA ALA A 92 -13.81 5.61 -1.68
C ALA A 92 -12.36 6.12 -1.59
N ILE A 93 -11.83 6.70 -2.67
CA ILE A 93 -10.49 7.30 -2.70
C ILE A 93 -10.40 8.49 -1.74
N LEU A 94 -11.39 9.39 -1.75
CA LEU A 94 -11.46 10.52 -0.80
C LEU A 94 -11.46 10.06 0.67
N ALA A 95 -12.30 9.07 0.99
CA ALA A 95 -12.36 8.49 2.32
C ALA A 95 -11.03 7.80 2.71
N HIS A 96 -10.30 7.23 1.75
CA HIS A 96 -8.97 6.70 2.02
C HIS A 96 -7.94 7.79 2.28
N ARG A 97 -7.94 8.84 1.46
CA ARG A 97 -7.07 10.00 1.60
C ARG A 97 -7.24 10.67 2.97
N GLU A 98 -8.46 10.86 3.44
CA GLU A 98 -8.75 11.43 4.76
C GLU A 98 -8.17 10.58 5.91
N ARG A 99 -8.28 9.25 5.80
CA ARG A 99 -7.64 8.33 6.74
C ARG A 99 -6.12 8.46 6.73
N MET A 100 -5.52 8.65 5.55
CA MET A 100 -4.07 8.86 5.42
C MET A 100 -3.62 10.19 6.04
N GLU A 101 -4.38 11.28 5.85
CA GLU A 101 -4.07 12.59 6.46
C GLU A 101 -4.18 12.53 7.99
N THR A 102 -5.20 11.85 8.50
CA THR A 102 -5.35 11.60 9.94
C THR A 102 -4.14 10.84 10.49
N LEU A 103 -3.66 9.82 9.75
CA LEU A 103 -2.48 9.06 10.15
C LEU A 103 -1.21 9.92 10.12
N ARG A 104 -1.04 10.78 9.09
CA ARG A 104 0.11 11.71 8.99
C ARG A 104 0.27 12.56 10.23
N SER A 105 -0.85 13.06 10.77
CA SER A 105 -0.88 13.93 11.95
C SER A 105 -0.47 13.23 13.25
N ASN A 106 -0.47 11.90 13.28
CA ASN A 106 -0.21 11.07 14.47
C ASN A 106 1.14 10.33 14.42
N LEU A 107 1.92 10.49 13.34
CA LEU A 107 3.17 9.77 13.15
C LEU A 107 4.40 10.65 13.40
N PRO A 108 5.55 10.06 13.79
CA PRO A 108 6.82 10.78 13.85
C PRO A 108 7.21 11.39 12.51
N PRO A 109 7.96 12.51 12.48
CA PRO A 109 8.43 13.15 11.25
C PRO A 109 9.18 12.23 10.29
N SER A 110 9.90 11.22 10.80
CA SER A 110 10.61 10.24 9.96
C SER A 110 9.68 9.40 9.07
N HIS A 111 8.39 9.34 9.38
CA HIS A 111 7.41 8.55 8.62
C HIS A 111 6.46 9.42 7.78
N THR A 112 6.49 10.75 7.94
CA THR A 112 5.57 11.64 7.22
C THR A 112 5.83 11.62 5.72
N ALA A 113 7.08 11.50 5.28
CA ALA A 113 7.45 11.42 3.87
C ALA A 113 6.78 10.23 3.15
N VAL A 114 6.64 9.08 3.83
CA VAL A 114 5.93 7.91 3.28
C VAL A 114 4.45 8.23 3.10
N ILE A 115 3.83 8.87 4.10
CA ILE A 115 2.41 9.25 4.02
C ILE A 115 2.17 10.32 2.96
N GLU A 116 3.05 11.30 2.84
CA GLU A 116 3.01 12.32 1.79
C GLU A 116 3.09 11.70 0.40
N HIS A 117 3.97 10.72 0.20
CA HIS A 117 4.05 9.96 -1.05
C HIS A 117 2.72 9.26 -1.39
N HIS A 118 2.06 8.64 -0.41
CA HIS A 118 0.73 8.04 -0.62
C HIS A 118 -0.34 9.09 -0.95
N LEU A 119 -0.35 10.23 -0.25
CA LEU A 119 -1.31 11.31 -0.50
C LEU A 119 -1.16 11.88 -1.91
N LEU A 120 0.08 12.07 -2.40
CA LEU A 120 0.36 12.51 -3.77
C LEU A 120 -0.19 11.53 -4.82
N HIS A 121 -0.04 10.23 -4.60
CA HIS A 121 -0.62 9.22 -5.48
C HIS A 121 -2.15 9.23 -5.46
N LEU A 122 -2.76 9.38 -4.29
CA LEU A 122 -4.22 9.48 -4.17
C LEU A 122 -4.76 10.76 -4.82
N ASP A 123 -4.03 11.87 -4.77
CA ASP A 123 -4.38 13.11 -5.46
C ASP A 123 -4.31 12.96 -6.98
N ALA A 124 -3.28 12.30 -7.50
CA ALA A 124 -3.16 11.98 -8.92
C ALA A 124 -4.31 11.06 -9.39
N GLU A 125 -4.63 10.03 -8.60
CA GLU A 125 -5.74 9.11 -8.86
C GLU A 125 -7.09 9.84 -8.87
N LEU A 126 -7.34 10.73 -7.91
CA LEU A 126 -8.56 11.55 -7.87
C LEU A 126 -8.70 12.42 -9.12
N ALA A 127 -7.60 13.09 -9.52
CA ALA A 127 -7.60 13.92 -10.71
C ALA A 127 -7.91 13.11 -11.98
N TRP A 128 -7.36 11.90 -12.08
CA TRP A 128 -7.63 11.00 -13.20
C TRP A 128 -9.08 10.49 -13.22
N VAL A 129 -9.62 10.07 -12.07
CA VAL A 129 -11.04 9.64 -11.98
C VAL A 129 -11.99 10.80 -12.31
N ASP A 130 -11.68 12.02 -11.85
CA ASP A 130 -12.48 13.21 -12.15
C ASP A 130 -12.48 13.53 -13.65
N HIS A 131 -11.34 13.39 -14.31
CA HIS A 131 -11.24 13.51 -15.76
C HIS A 131 -12.12 12.47 -16.47
N LEU A 132 -12.05 11.20 -16.06
CA LEU A 132 -12.86 10.13 -16.66
C LEU A 132 -14.36 10.40 -16.51
N ILE A 133 -14.82 10.75 -15.30
CA ILE A 133 -16.22 11.07 -15.04
C ILE A 133 -16.70 12.21 -15.95
N ALA A 134 -15.92 13.28 -16.07
CA ALA A 134 -16.25 14.41 -16.93
C ALA A 134 -16.35 13.99 -18.41
N ALA A 135 -15.37 13.23 -18.90
CA ALA A 135 -15.34 12.76 -20.28
C ALA A 135 -16.54 11.85 -20.60
N ARG A 136 -16.91 10.94 -19.70
CA ARG A 136 -18.05 10.02 -19.91
C ARG A 136 -19.39 10.73 -19.84
N THR A 137 -19.54 11.66 -18.90
CA THR A 137 -20.75 12.49 -18.78
C THR A 137 -20.96 13.35 -20.04
N ALA A 138 -19.90 13.95 -20.57
CA ALA A 138 -19.97 14.74 -21.81
C ALA A 138 -20.37 13.88 -23.02
N HIS A 139 -19.82 12.67 -23.13
CA HIS A 139 -20.17 11.75 -24.22
C HIS A 139 -21.66 11.33 -24.17
N MET A 140 -22.20 11.07 -22.97
CA MET A 140 -23.62 10.77 -22.79
C MET A 140 -24.53 11.91 -23.25
N ALA A 141 -24.21 13.15 -22.84
CA ALA A 141 -25.00 14.33 -23.20
C ALA A 141 -25.01 14.62 -24.71
N LEU A 142 -24.01 14.15 -25.45
CA LEU A 142 -23.96 14.23 -26.91
C LEU A 142 -24.77 13.12 -27.59
N ALA A 143 -24.86 11.93 -26.98
CA ALA A 143 -25.61 10.79 -27.52
C ALA A 143 -27.14 10.92 -27.33
N GLU A 144 -27.59 11.79 -26.42
CA GLU A 144 -29.00 12.07 -26.15
C GLU A 144 -29.59 13.21 -27.02
N ARG A 145 -28.78 13.80 -27.92
CA ARG A 145 -29.20 14.85 -28.88
C ARG A 145 -29.39 14.28 -30.28
#